data_AF-H1HMM9-F1
#
_entry.id   AF-H1HMM9-F1
#
_cell.length_a   1.000
_cell.length_b   1.000
_cell.length_c   1.000
_cell.angle_alpha   90.00
_cell.angle_beta   90.00
_cell.angle_gamma   90.00
#
_symmetry.space_group_name_H-M   'P 1'
#
loop_
_entity.id
_entity.type
_entity.pdbx_description
1 polymer ?
#
loop_
_entity_poly.entity_id
_entity_poly.type
_entity_poly.pdbx_seq_one_letter_code
_entity_poly.pdbx_strand_id
1 'polypeptide(L)'
;MKKYFWLLAFMTSLCGCSETQDEKAAPLLGQIEALYKAGNYRQTLDSIMELRKSFPEAVASRRAALKIWQDASLKMAQADVAQTDSLLQATLQSLEGKRALYERNILRAKCDSLRARYEAMCGVVRMIRYRQQHP
;
A
#
# COMPACT_ATOMS: atom_id res chain seq x y z
N MET A 1 58.43 -31.21 14.52
CA MET A 1 57.03 -30.90 14.85
C MET A 1 56.76 -29.38 14.86
N LYS A 2 57.07 -28.66 13.78
CA LYS A 2 56.82 -27.19 13.67
C LYS A 2 56.51 -26.70 12.24
N LYS A 3 56.33 -27.61 11.27
CA LYS A 3 56.12 -27.28 9.85
C LYS A 3 54.70 -27.55 9.33
N TYR A 4 53.85 -28.24 10.10
CA TYR A 4 52.48 -28.54 9.68
C TYR A 4 51.45 -27.51 10.16
N PHE A 5 51.85 -26.55 10.99
CA PHE A 5 50.95 -25.51 11.50
C PHE A 5 50.57 -24.47 10.42
N TRP A 6 51.31 -24.43 9.31
CA TRP A 6 51.03 -23.53 8.18
C TRP A 6 50.04 -24.09 7.15
N LEU A 7 49.66 -25.37 7.25
CA LEU A 7 48.70 -26.00 6.33
C LEU A 7 47.23 -25.93 6.82
N LEU A 8 46.99 -25.50 8.07
CA LEU A 8 45.64 -25.37 8.63
C LEU A 8 45.06 -23.94 8.54
N ALA A 9 45.79 -22.99 7.94
CA ALA A 9 45.37 -21.59 7.83
C ALA A 9 44.67 -21.26 6.50
N PHE A 10 44.53 -22.22 5.59
CA PHE A 10 44.05 -21.97 4.22
C PHE A 10 42.63 -22.47 3.94
N MET A 11 41.90 -22.98 4.94
CA MET A 11 40.65 -23.73 4.73
C MET A 11 39.36 -23.11 5.30
N THR A 12 39.36 -21.83 5.69
CA THR A 12 38.12 -21.15 6.13
C THR A 12 37.76 -19.89 5.35
N SER A 13 38.37 -19.68 4.18
CA SER A 13 37.96 -18.62 3.25
C SER A 13 37.09 -19.16 2.12
N LEU A 14 35.98 -19.80 2.48
CA LEU A 14 34.84 -20.00 1.59
C LEU A 14 33.65 -19.24 2.18
N CYS A 15 33.80 -17.92 2.27
CA CYS A 15 32.63 -17.05 2.24
C CYS A 15 32.14 -17.09 0.78
N GLY A 16 31.27 -18.04 0.46
CA GLY A 16 30.54 -17.98 -0.80
C GLY A 16 29.73 -16.68 -0.79
N CYS A 17 30.10 -15.71 -1.62
CA CYS A 17 29.25 -14.58 -1.97
C CYS A 17 28.05 -15.09 -2.77
N SER A 18 27.14 -15.81 -2.12
CA SER A 18 25.81 -16.01 -2.68
C SER A 18 25.04 -14.71 -2.49
N GLU A 19 24.42 -14.20 -3.56
CA GLU A 19 23.53 -13.04 -3.48
C GLU A 19 22.52 -13.20 -2.33
N THR A 20 22.42 -12.16 -1.52
CA THR A 20 21.47 -12.12 -0.40
C THR A 20 20.04 -12.13 -0.92
N GLN A 21 19.09 -12.56 -0.08
CA GLN A 21 17.66 -12.50 -0.44
C GLN A 21 17.20 -11.07 -0.75
N ASP A 22 17.79 -10.07 -0.09
CA ASP A 22 17.51 -8.66 -0.37
C ASP A 22 18.08 -8.19 -1.72
N GLU A 23 19.26 -8.65 -2.14
CA GLU A 23 19.81 -8.34 -3.47
C GLU A 23 18.92 -8.92 -4.59
N LYS A 24 18.39 -10.13 -4.41
CA LYS A 24 17.46 -10.75 -5.36
C LYS A 24 16.10 -10.04 -5.41
N ALA A 25 15.68 -9.48 -4.28
CA ALA A 25 14.42 -8.75 -4.16
C ALA A 25 14.51 -7.29 -4.67
N ALA A 26 15.71 -6.71 -4.74
CA ALA A 26 15.98 -5.35 -5.16
C ALA A 26 15.31 -4.93 -6.49
N PRO A 27 15.34 -5.72 -7.59
CA PRO A 27 14.66 -5.32 -8.83
C PRO A 27 13.15 -5.20 -8.66
N LEU A 28 12.52 -6.10 -7.90
CA LEU A 28 11.08 -6.05 -7.64
C LEU A 28 10.72 -4.86 -6.73
N LEU A 29 11.57 -4.55 -5.75
CA LEU A 29 11.42 -3.34 -4.93
C LEU A 29 11.55 -2.06 -5.78
N GLY A 30 12.50 -2.01 -6.71
CA GLY A 30 12.63 -0.90 -7.66
C GLY A 30 11.39 -0.73 -8.54
N GLN A 31 10.77 -1.83 -8.99
CA GLN A 31 9.49 -1.78 -9.71
C GLN A 31 8.36 -1.23 -8.83
N ILE A 32 8.28 -1.66 -7.57
CA ILE A 32 7.29 -1.14 -6.61
C ILE A 32 7.43 0.37 -6.45
N GLU A 33 8.65 0.88 -6.31
CA GLU A 33 8.92 2.31 -6.21
C GLU A 33 8.51 3.07 -7.47
N ALA A 34 8.80 2.53 -8.65
CA ALA A 34 8.42 3.13 -9.92
C ALA A 34 6.90 3.21 -10.08
N LEU A 35 6.18 2.12 -9.77
CA LEU A 35 4.71 2.09 -9.78
C LEU A 35 4.11 3.10 -8.81
N TYR A 36 4.69 3.21 -7.60
CA TYR A 36 4.23 4.18 -6.61
C TYR A 36 4.42 5.62 -7.07
N LYS A 37 5.61 5.94 -7.64
CA LYS A 37 5.91 7.27 -8.19
C LYS A 37 5.00 7.62 -9.38
N ALA A 38 4.62 6.63 -10.18
CA ALA A 38 3.65 6.79 -11.27
C ALA A 38 2.20 6.96 -10.80
N GLY A 39 1.90 6.81 -9.50
CA GLY A 39 0.55 6.88 -8.96
C GLY A 39 -0.29 5.62 -9.16
N ASN A 40 0.32 4.53 -9.65
CA ASN A 40 -0.36 3.26 -9.91
C ASN A 40 -0.54 2.43 -8.63
N TYR A 41 -1.20 3.02 -7.62
CA TYR A 41 -1.22 2.50 -6.25
C TYR A 41 -1.76 1.07 -6.14
N ARG A 42 -2.78 0.69 -6.93
CA ARG A 42 -3.31 -0.67 -6.92
C ARG A 42 -2.27 -1.70 -7.35
N GLN A 43 -1.57 -1.43 -8.45
CA GLN A 43 -0.47 -2.27 -8.93
C GLN A 43 0.70 -2.27 -7.94
N THR A 44 1.00 -1.14 -7.29
CA THR A 44 1.98 -1.08 -6.21
C THR A 44 1.64 -2.09 -5.10
N LEU A 45 0.39 -2.13 -4.62
CA LEU A 45 -0.02 -3.07 -3.56
C LEU A 45 0.09 -4.53 -4.02
N ASP A 46 -0.32 -4.84 -5.25
CA ASP A 46 -0.23 -6.19 -5.83
C ASP A 46 1.25 -6.63 -5.93
N SER A 47 2.14 -5.77 -6.41
CA SER A 47 3.59 -6.05 -6.46
C SER A 47 4.21 -6.22 -5.08
N ILE A 48 3.75 -5.48 -4.06
CA ILE A 48 4.19 -5.67 -2.67
C ILE A 48 3.72 -7.03 -2.12
N MET A 49 2.52 -7.49 -2.49
CA MET A 49 2.07 -8.83 -2.12
C MET A 49 2.98 -9.90 -2.72
N GLU A 50 3.35 -9.74 -3.99
CA GLU A 50 4.28 -10.62 -4.68
C GLU A 50 5.67 -10.62 -4.03
N LEU A 51 6.21 -9.44 -3.68
CA LEU A 51 7.50 -9.32 -2.97
C LEU A 51 7.51 -10.14 -1.66
N ARG A 52 6.45 -10.04 -0.85
CA ARG A 52 6.36 -10.76 0.43
C ARG A 52 6.24 -12.28 0.24
N LYS A 53 5.61 -12.71 -0.86
CA LYS A 53 5.42 -14.13 -1.20
C LYS A 53 6.71 -14.75 -1.73
N SER A 54 7.37 -14.05 -2.65
CA SER A 54 8.51 -14.56 -3.40
C SER A 54 9.85 -14.36 -2.68
N PHE A 55 9.95 -13.36 -1.80
CA PHE A 55 11.14 -13.08 -1.00
C PHE A 55 10.82 -12.94 0.49
N PRO A 56 10.35 -14.01 1.17
CA PRO A 56 9.92 -13.92 2.55
C PRO A 56 11.05 -13.51 3.50
N GLU A 57 12.30 -13.87 3.20
CA GLU A 57 13.48 -13.59 4.01
C GLU A 57 14.18 -12.25 3.68
N ALA A 58 13.73 -11.53 2.64
CA ALA A 58 14.25 -10.20 2.28
C ALA A 58 13.69 -9.13 3.23
N VAL A 59 14.12 -9.15 4.50
CA VAL A 59 13.54 -8.35 5.58
C VAL A 59 13.71 -6.85 5.31
N ALA A 60 14.84 -6.41 4.76
CA ALA A 60 15.07 -5.00 4.49
C ALA A 60 14.13 -4.50 3.37
N SER A 61 14.02 -5.28 2.28
CA SER A 61 13.15 -4.98 1.15
C SER A 61 11.67 -4.97 1.55
N ARG A 62 11.24 -5.93 2.38
CA ARG A 62 9.89 -5.99 2.92
C ARG A 62 9.56 -4.82 3.84
N ARG A 63 10.52 -4.36 4.66
CA ARG A 63 10.36 -3.17 5.50
C ARG A 63 10.24 -1.90 4.66
N ALA A 64 11.04 -1.76 3.60
CA ALA A 64 10.94 -0.64 2.66
C ALA A 64 9.57 -0.64 1.95
N ALA A 65 9.16 -1.78 1.41
CA ALA A 65 7.87 -1.96 0.77
C ALA A 65 6.69 -1.70 1.71
N LEU A 66 6.79 -2.02 3.01
CA LEU A 66 5.74 -1.73 3.99
C LEU A 66 5.46 -0.23 4.12
N LYS A 67 6.48 0.63 4.09
CA LYS A 67 6.28 2.08 4.10
C LYS A 67 5.51 2.54 2.86
N ILE A 68 5.91 2.05 1.69
CA ILE A 68 5.23 2.33 0.42
C ILE A 68 3.77 1.84 0.46
N TRP A 69 3.52 0.66 1.04
CA TRP A 69 2.18 0.10 1.20
C TRP A 69 1.29 1.02 2.04
N GLN A 70 1.80 1.53 3.17
CA GLN A 70 1.05 2.43 4.05
C GLN A 70 0.70 3.74 3.34
N ASP A 71 1.67 4.34 2.65
CA ASP A 71 1.47 5.61 1.94
C ASP A 71 0.53 5.46 0.75
N ALA A 72 0.70 4.40 -0.06
CA ALA A 72 -0.18 4.11 -1.19
C ALA A 72 -1.62 3.85 -0.72
N SER A 73 -1.79 3.08 0.37
CA SER A 73 -3.11 2.80 0.97
C SER A 73 -3.77 4.09 1.48
N LEU A 74 -3.00 4.99 2.09
CA LEU A 74 -3.51 6.28 2.54
C LEU A 74 -4.00 7.12 1.35
N LYS A 75 -3.21 7.21 0.28
CA LYS A 75 -3.56 7.98 -0.91
C LYS A 75 -4.81 7.44 -1.61
N MET A 76 -4.93 6.12 -1.72
CA MET A 76 -6.14 5.47 -2.27
C MET A 76 -7.37 5.80 -1.41
N ALA A 77 -7.27 5.66 -0.09
CA ALA A 77 -8.38 5.98 0.80
C ALA A 77 -8.78 7.47 0.74
N GLN A 78 -7.81 8.38 0.61
CA GLN A 78 -8.08 9.81 0.43
C GLN A 78 -8.77 10.11 -0.92
N ALA A 79 -8.35 9.45 -2.00
CA ALA A 79 -9.00 9.57 -3.30
C ALA A 79 -10.45 9.08 -3.26
N ASP A 80 -10.70 7.96 -2.59
CA ASP A 80 -12.04 7.40 -2.39
C ASP A 80 -12.96 8.35 -1.59
N VAL A 81 -12.42 9.02 -0.56
CA VAL A 81 -13.14 10.06 0.19
C VAL A 81 -13.53 11.20 -0.74
N ALA A 82 -12.57 11.75 -1.50
CA ALA A 82 -12.80 12.88 -2.40
C ALA A 82 -13.83 12.55 -3.50
N GLN A 83 -13.74 11.35 -4.08
CA GLN A 83 -14.71 10.89 -5.08
C GLN A 83 -16.11 10.74 -4.48
N THR A 84 -16.22 10.14 -3.29
CA THR A 84 -17.51 9.93 -2.61
C THR A 84 -18.16 11.27 -2.24
N ASP A 85 -17.38 12.23 -1.73
CA ASP A 85 -17.86 13.57 -1.41
C ASP A 85 -18.37 14.31 -2.67
N SER A 86 -17.61 14.25 -3.76
CA SER A 86 -18.01 14.86 -5.04
C SER A 86 -19.34 14.28 -5.55
N LEU A 87 -19.53 12.96 -5.45
CA LEU A 87 -20.78 12.30 -5.82
C LEU A 87 -21.94 12.68 -4.89
N LEU A 88 -21.68 12.83 -3.59
CA LEU A 88 -22.68 13.27 -2.62
C LEU A 88 -23.14 14.69 -2.93
N GLN A 89 -22.22 15.61 -3.18
CA GLN A 89 -22.52 17.00 -3.53
C GLN A 89 -23.34 17.09 -4.83
N ALA A 90 -22.94 16.36 -5.88
CA ALA A 90 -23.69 16.32 -7.13
C ALA A 90 -25.12 15.74 -6.95
N THR A 91 -25.28 14.74 -6.07
CA THR A 91 -26.58 14.14 -5.77
C THR A 91 -27.46 15.10 -4.96
N LEU A 92 -26.89 15.84 -4.00
CA LEU A 92 -27.59 16.87 -3.24
C LEU A 92 -28.07 18.01 -4.15
N GLN A 93 -27.23 18.50 -5.05
CA GLN A 93 -27.62 19.49 -6.06
C GLN A 93 -28.76 18.98 -6.95
N SER A 94 -28.68 17.72 -7.36
CA SER A 94 -29.76 17.09 -8.14
C SER A 94 -31.08 17.02 -7.37
N LEU A 95 -31.05 16.89 -6.05
CA LEU A 95 -32.24 16.80 -5.19
C LEU A 95 -33.00 18.13 -5.10
N GLU A 96 -32.30 19.28 -5.14
CA GLU A 96 -32.90 20.61 -5.03
C GLU A 96 -33.87 20.92 -6.19
N GLY A 97 -33.57 20.42 -7.39
CA GLY A 97 -34.38 20.64 -8.59
C GLY A 97 -35.60 19.71 -8.74
N LYS A 98 -35.78 18.71 -7.88
CA LYS A 98 -36.82 17.67 -8.04
C LYS A 98 -38.07 17.96 -7.23
N ARG A 99 -39.23 17.96 -7.91
CA ARG A 99 -40.55 18.13 -7.27
C ARG A 99 -41.25 16.80 -7.00
N ALA A 100 -41.12 15.82 -7.88
CA ALA A 100 -41.80 14.53 -7.78
C ALA A 100 -41.31 13.73 -6.55
N LEU A 101 -42.25 13.31 -5.69
CA LEU A 101 -41.93 12.63 -4.43
C LEU A 101 -41.12 11.34 -4.63
N TYR A 102 -41.46 10.55 -5.64
CA TYR A 102 -40.76 9.30 -5.95
C TYR A 102 -39.27 9.54 -6.27
N GLU A 103 -38.99 10.45 -7.21
CA GLU A 103 -37.61 10.79 -7.60
C GLU A 103 -36.81 11.38 -6.42
N ARG A 104 -37.46 12.23 -5.60
CA ARG A 104 -36.83 12.77 -4.39
C ARG A 104 -36.47 11.67 -3.39
N ASN A 105 -37.34 10.69 -3.18
CA ASN A 105 -37.10 9.60 -2.23
C ASN A 105 -35.92 8.72 -2.68
N ILE A 106 -35.82 8.44 -3.98
CA ILE A 106 -34.66 7.71 -4.55
C ILE A 106 -33.36 8.49 -4.32
N LEU A 107 -33.35 9.79 -4.64
CA LEU A 107 -32.17 10.62 -4.46
C LEU A 107 -31.76 10.76 -2.98
N ARG A 108 -32.74 10.86 -2.06
CA ARG A 108 -32.47 10.85 -0.62
C ARG A 108 -31.80 9.56 -0.16
N ALA A 109 -32.35 8.40 -0.55
CA ALA A 109 -31.74 7.10 -0.23
C ALA A 109 -30.30 7.01 -0.76
N LYS A 110 -30.04 7.55 -1.96
CA LYS A 110 -28.69 7.63 -2.53
C LYS A 110 -27.77 8.56 -1.73
N CYS A 111 -28.25 9.73 -1.31
CA CYS A 111 -27.48 10.65 -0.46
C CYS A 111 -27.12 9.99 0.88
N ASP A 112 -28.07 9.30 1.53
CA ASP A 112 -27.82 8.62 2.81
C ASP A 112 -26.77 7.51 2.65
N SER A 113 -26.86 6.73 1.57
CA SER A 113 -25.86 5.73 1.22
C SER A 113 -24.46 6.34 1.00
N LEU A 114 -24.38 7.44 0.24
CA LEU A 114 -23.11 8.15 -0.01
C LEU A 114 -22.53 8.76 1.26
N ARG A 115 -23.36 9.32 2.14
CA ARG A 115 -22.94 9.86 3.45
C ARG A 115 -22.36 8.76 4.33
N ALA A 116 -23.04 7.61 4.43
CA ALA A 116 -22.54 6.47 5.19
C ALA A 116 -21.18 5.98 4.66
N ARG A 117 -21.03 5.89 3.33
CA ARG A 117 -19.74 5.54 2.70
C ARG A 117 -18.65 6.57 3.00
N TYR A 118 -18.97 7.86 2.89
CA TYR A 118 -18.02 8.95 3.19
C TYR A 118 -17.51 8.88 4.63
N GLU A 119 -18.40 8.69 5.60
CA GLU A 119 -18.04 8.58 7.01
C GLU A 119 -17.15 7.36 7.29
N ALA A 120 -17.49 6.21 6.68
CA ALA A 120 -16.69 5.00 6.77
C ALA A 120 -15.27 5.21 6.21
N MET A 121 -15.14 5.82 5.04
CA MET A 121 -13.85 6.10 4.40
C MET A 121 -13.01 7.12 5.18
N CYS A 122 -13.65 8.16 5.73
CA CYS A 122 -12.99 9.06 6.68
C CYS A 122 -12.45 8.29 7.91
N GLY A 123 -13.20 7.30 8.40
CA GLY A 123 -12.75 6.39 9.45
C GLY A 123 -11.50 5.59 9.06
N VAL A 124 -11.47 5.03 7.85
CA VAL A 124 -10.31 4.30 7.31
C VAL A 124 -9.07 5.20 7.27
N VAL A 125 -9.20 6.42 6.73
CA VAL A 125 -8.09 7.39 6.68
C VAL A 125 -7.55 7.71 8.08
N ARG A 126 -8.45 7.92 9.06
CA ARG A 126 -8.06 8.13 10.47
C ARG A 126 -7.28 6.94 11.02
N MET A 127 -7.74 5.71 10.79
CA MET A 127 -7.07 4.51 11.28
C MET A 127 -5.70 4.28 10.63
N ILE A 128 -5.56 4.56 9.32
CA ILE A 128 -4.27 4.48 8.64
C ILE A 128 -3.29 5.47 9.26
N ARG A 129 -3.69 6.74 9.42
CA ARG A 129 -2.84 7.77 10.05
C ARG A 129 -2.47 7.42 11.49
N TYR A 130 -3.42 6.90 12.26
CA TYR A 130 -3.17 6.46 13.63
C TYR A 130 -2.08 5.37 13.67
N ARG A 131 -2.16 4.36 12.80
CA ARG A 131 -1.13 3.30 12.69
C ARG A 131 0.23 3.83 12.23
N GLN A 132 0.26 4.83 11.35
CA GLN A 132 1.52 5.46 10.93
C GLN A 132 2.20 6.24 12.08
N GLN A 133 1.41 6.78 13.01
CA GLN A 133 1.92 7.48 14.20
C GLN A 133 2.35 6.52 15.32
N HIS A 134 1.86 5.26 15.31
CA HIS A 134 2.13 4.23 16.32
C HIS A 134 2.64 2.94 15.64
N PRO A 135 3.88 2.95 15.08
CA PRO A 135 4.44 1.87 14.28
C PRO A 135 4.84 0.62 15.07
#